data_AF-A0A914KUQ2-F1
#
_entry.id   AF-A0A914KUQ2-F1
#
_cell.length_a   1.000
_cell.length_b   1.000
_cell.length_c   1.000
_cell.angle_alpha   90.00
_cell.angle_beta   90.00
_cell.angle_gamma   90.00
#
_symmetry.space_group_name_H-M   'P 1'
#
loop_
_entity.id
_entity.type
_entity.pdbx_description
1 polymer ?
#
loop_
_entity_poly.entity_id
_entity_poly.type
_entity_poly.pdbx_seq_one_letter_code
_entity_poly.pdbx_strand_id
1 'polypeptide(L)'
;MILNIRSDSSSNNTLRYCHTCNGTVIASCRTIIALLESSQLSPRHGLQLEESIKKMLPAERSSVLKCGKAKPIDYFFDTGIC
;
A
#
# COMPACT_ATOMS: atom_id res chain seq x y z
N MET A 1 -8.30 -9.31 -26.97
CA MET A 1 -8.67 -7.91 -27.21
C MET A 1 -7.48 -7.20 -27.84
N ILE A 2 -7.61 -6.66 -29.05
CA ILE A 2 -6.56 -5.91 -29.74
C ILE A 2 -6.93 -4.42 -29.65
N LEU A 3 -6.06 -3.62 -29.02
CA LEU A 3 -6.33 -2.21 -28.70
C LEU A 3 -6.08 -1.23 -29.87
N ASN A 4 -5.43 -1.67 -30.96
CA ASN A 4 -5.20 -0.90 -32.20
C ASN A 4 -4.72 0.56 -31.98
N ILE A 5 -3.84 0.78 -30.99
CA ILE A 5 -3.30 2.10 -30.68
C ILE A 5 -2.19 2.41 -31.67
N ARG A 6 -2.45 3.32 -32.62
CA ARG A 6 -1.55 3.67 -33.71
C ARG A 6 -0.81 4.97 -33.42
N SER A 7 0.45 5.01 -33.84
CA SER A 7 1.25 6.23 -33.88
C SER A 7 1.18 6.78 -35.29
N ASP A 8 0.73 8.03 -35.43
CA ASP A 8 0.78 8.71 -36.71
C ASP A 8 2.22 9.14 -37.00
N SER A 9 2.76 8.77 -38.17
CA SER A 9 4.14 9.09 -38.55
C SER A 9 4.15 9.56 -39.99
N SER A 10 4.41 10.86 -40.18
CA SER A 10 4.38 11.52 -41.49
C SER A 10 5.42 11.01 -42.50
N SER A 11 6.44 10.26 -42.08
CA SER A 11 7.60 9.93 -42.92
C SER A 11 7.59 8.54 -43.54
N ASN A 12 6.67 7.64 -43.17
CA ASN A 12 6.62 6.28 -43.72
C ASN A 12 5.18 5.77 -43.81
N ASN A 13 4.82 5.23 -44.98
CA ASN A 13 3.49 4.65 -45.27
C ASN A 13 3.24 3.30 -44.56
N THR A 14 3.93 3.03 -43.44
CA THR A 14 3.81 1.80 -42.66
C THR A 14 3.04 2.07 -41.37
N LEU A 15 2.02 1.23 -41.09
CA LEU A 15 1.25 1.31 -39.86
C LEU A 15 2.17 1.05 -38.65
N ARG A 16 2.36 2.08 -37.80
CA ARG A 16 3.13 1.97 -36.55
C ARG A 16 2.18 1.91 -35.36
N TYR A 17 2.48 1.02 -34.42
CA TYR A 17 1.73 0.88 -33.17
C TYR A 17 2.50 1.54 -32.02
N CYS A 18 1.77 2.13 -31.07
CA CYS A 18 2.37 2.78 -29.92
C CYS A 18 3.00 1.77 -28.97
N HIS A 19 4.16 2.12 -28.40
CA HIS A 19 4.70 1.42 -27.24
C HIS A 19 3.89 1.81 -26.00
N THR A 20 3.42 0.82 -25.25
CA THR A 20 2.70 1.05 -23.99
C THR A 20 3.53 0.50 -22.83
N CYS A 21 3.68 1.28 -21.77
CA CYS A 21 4.21 0.83 -20.49
C CYS A 21 3.12 0.94 -19.42
N ASN A 22 3.14 0.04 -18.44
CA ASN A 22 2.32 0.13 -17.25
C ASN A 22 3.19 0.00 -16.00
N GLY A 23 2.75 0.62 -14.92
CA GLY A 23 3.44 0.59 -13.64
C GLY A 23 2.47 0.91 -12.51
N THR A 24 2.57 0.16 -11.42
CA THR A 24 1.79 0.43 -10.21
C THR A 24 2.62 1.33 -9.30
N VAL A 25 2.22 2.60 -9.18
CA VAL A 25 2.90 3.56 -8.31
C VAL A 25 2.68 3.21 -6.84
N ILE A 26 1.45 2.86 -6.46
CA ILE A 26 1.08 2.49 -5.09
C ILE A 26 0.09 1.33 -5.12
N ALA A 27 0.38 0.25 -4.40
CA ALA A 27 -0.56 -0.81 -4.09
C ALA A 27 -1.03 -0.61 -2.64
N SER A 28 -2.12 0.15 -2.47
CA SER A 28 -2.52 0.77 -1.19
C SER A 28 -2.45 -0.17 0.02
N CYS A 29 -3.06 -1.35 -0.04
CA CYS A 29 -3.04 -2.30 1.08
C CYS A 29 -1.63 -2.75 1.45
N ARG A 30 -0.78 -3.04 0.45
CA ARG A 30 0.61 -3.46 0.69
C ARG A 30 1.46 -2.32 1.22
N THR A 31 1.25 -1.11 0.70
CA THR A 31 1.92 0.09 1.17
C THR A 31 1.52 0.42 2.61
N ILE A 32 0.25 0.25 2.98
CA ILE A 32 -0.19 0.43 4.37
C ILE A 32 0.52 -0.55 5.29
N ILE A 33 0.60 -1.84 4.94
CA ILE A 33 1.31 -2.84 5.76
C ILE A 33 2.79 -2.45 5.91
N ALA A 34 3.46 -2.12 4.81
CA ALA A 34 4.86 -1.70 4.84
C ALA A 34 5.09 -0.45 5.70
N LEU A 35 4.16 0.52 5.67
CA LEU A 35 4.19 1.70 6.54
C LEU A 35 3.99 1.32 8.01
N LEU A 36 3.07 0.41 8.31
CA LEU A 36 2.84 -0.07 9.68
C LEU A 36 4.10 -0.74 10.26
N GLU A 37 4.80 -1.54 9.46
CA GLU A 37 6.04 -2.21 9.86
C GLU A 37 7.20 -1.22 10.00
N SER A 38 7.39 -0.32 9.02
CA SER A 38 8.54 0.57 8.96
C SER A 38 8.47 1.74 9.95
N SER A 39 7.26 2.21 10.26
CA SER A 39 7.02 3.34 11.17
C SER A 39 6.73 2.92 12.61
N GLN A 40 6.86 1.63 12.94
CA GLN A 40 6.64 1.11 14.28
C GLN A 40 7.82 1.45 15.21
N LEU A 41 7.56 2.28 16.22
CA LEU A 41 8.59 2.68 17.20
C LEU A 41 8.89 1.59 18.24
N SER A 42 7.87 0.82 18.63
CA SER A 42 8.04 -0.32 19.52
C SER A 42 6.90 -1.34 19.36
N PRO A 43 7.06 -2.58 19.86
CA PRO A 43 6.01 -3.60 19.81
C PRO A 43 4.67 -3.18 20.44
N ARG A 44 4.69 -2.19 21.34
CA ARG A 44 3.51 -1.80 22.13
C ARG A 44 3.06 -0.35 21.94
N HIS A 45 3.83 0.48 21.24
CA HIS A 45 3.60 1.93 21.23
C HIS A 45 3.80 2.50 19.83
N GLY A 46 2.71 3.07 19.31
CA GLY A 46 2.69 4.18 18.36
C GLY A 46 3.26 3.91 16.95
N LEU A 47 2.63 4.54 15.97
CA LEU A 47 3.22 4.70 14.63
C LEU A 47 3.77 6.12 14.49
N GLN A 48 5.06 6.26 14.19
CA GLN A 48 5.67 7.53 13.82
C GLN A 48 5.62 7.70 12.31
N LEU A 49 4.55 8.34 11.83
CA LEU A 49 4.36 8.60 10.41
C LEU A 49 5.27 9.74 9.93
N GLU A 50 5.65 9.68 8.66
CA GLU A 50 6.30 10.81 7.99
C GLU A 50 5.40 12.03 7.90
N GLU A 51 6.02 13.21 7.86
CA GLU A 51 5.32 14.50 7.83
C GLU A 51 4.44 14.67 6.58
N SER A 52 4.87 14.08 5.46
CA SER A 52 4.10 14.00 4.21
C SER A 52 2.75 13.30 4.42
N ILE A 53 2.74 12.19 5.16
CA ILE A 53 1.55 11.38 5.45
C ILE A 53 0.68 12.07 6.49
N LYS A 54 1.27 12.67 7.54
CA LYS A 54 0.51 13.38 8.59
C LYS A 54 -0.35 14.52 8.05
N LYS A 55 0.16 15.27 7.07
CA LYS A 55 -0.58 16.36 6.40
C LYS A 55 -1.81 15.88 5.62
N MET A 56 -1.84 14.59 5.25
CA MET A 56 -2.97 13.98 4.56
C MET A 56 -3.99 13.38 5.53
N LEU A 57 -3.65 13.25 6.81
CA LEU A 57 -4.55 12.73 7.84
C LEU A 57 -5.47 13.84 8.38
N PRO A 58 -6.68 13.49 8.85
CA PRO A 58 -7.50 14.40 9.63
C PRO A 58 -6.73 14.96 10.83
N ALA A 59 -6.97 16.22 11.19
CA ALA A 59 -6.23 16.93 12.24
C ALA A 59 -6.14 16.14 13.56
N GLU A 60 -7.21 15.42 13.91
CA GLU A 60 -7.33 14.56 15.10
C GLU A 60 -6.33 13.39 15.13
N ARG A 61 -5.78 12.99 13.97
CA ARG A 61 -4.91 11.82 13.78
C ARG A 61 -3.49 12.16 13.36
N SER A 62 -3.16 13.44 13.30
CA SER A 62 -1.90 13.98 12.77
C SER A 62 -0.67 13.76 13.67
N SER A 63 -0.86 13.42 14.94
CA SER A 63 0.23 13.32 15.93
C SER A 63 0.85 11.92 16.00
N VAL A 64 0.19 10.98 16.68
CA VAL A 64 0.64 9.60 16.88
C VAL A 64 -0.58 8.69 16.82
N LEU A 65 -0.60 7.76 15.86
CA LEU A 65 -1.61 6.71 15.84
C LEU A 65 -1.28 5.71 16.94
N LYS A 66 -2.14 5.65 17.96
CA LYS A 66 -2.02 4.67 19.04
C LYS A 66 -2.57 3.33 18.57
N CYS A 67 -1.87 2.25 18.89
CA CYS A 67 -2.41 0.91 18.73
C CYS A 67 -3.66 0.77 19.61
N GLY A 68 -4.77 0.31 19.03
CA GLY A 68 -5.95 -0.07 19.80
C GLY A 68 -5.66 -1.29 20.69
N LYS A 69 -6.52 -1.55 21.67
CA LYS A 69 -6.49 -2.85 22.38
C LYS A 69 -6.97 -3.92 21.41
N ALA A 70 -6.06 -4.81 20.99
CA ALA A 70 -6.46 -6.04 20.32
C ALA A 70 -7.26 -6.90 21.30
N LYS A 71 -8.32 -7.57 20.83
CA LYS A 71 -8.92 -8.65 21.60
C LYS A 71 -7.85 -9.74 21.79
N PRO A 72 -7.73 -10.34 23.00
CA PRO A 72 -6.84 -11.47 23.20
C PRO A 72 -7.14 -12.55 22.15
N ILE A 73 -6.09 -13.14 21.59
CA ILE A 73 -6.24 -14.34 20.77
C ILE A 73 -6.43 -15.48 21.76
N ASP A 74 -7.65 -16.02 21.82
CA ASP A 74 -7.91 -17.27 22.54
C ASP A 74 -7.28 -18.41 21.73
N TYR A 75 -6.05 -18.78 22.09
CA TYR A 75 -5.46 -20.01 21.61
C TYR A 75 -6.17 -21.17 22.30
N PHE A 76 -7.15 -21.78 21.63
CA PHE A 76 -7.58 -23.13 21.96
C PHE A 76 -6.43 -24.07 21.57
N PHE A 77 -5.51 -24.28 22.50
CA PHE A 77 -4.67 -25.46 22.44
C PHE A 77 -5.59 -26.63 22.74
N ASP A 78 -5.87 -27.44 21.71
CA ASP A 78 -6.45 -28.76 21.88
C ASP A 78 -5.43 -29.57 22.70
N THR A 79 -5.50 -29.45 24.03
CA THR A 79 -4.77 -30.32 24.94
C THR A 79 -5.45 -31.68 24.85
N GLY A 80 -5.09 -32.42 23.79
CA GLY A 80 -5.33 -33.83 23.67
C GLY A 80 -4.65 -34.52 24.85
N ILE A 81 -5.42 -34.74 25.91
CA ILE A 81 -5.09 -35.68 26.97
C ILE A 81 -5.18 -37.07 26.32
N CYS A 82 -4.04 -37.70 26.12
CA CYS A 82 -3.91 -39.16 26.02
C CYS A 82 -3.39 -39.67 27.35
#